data_AF-A0A6N8XLN6-F1
#
_entry.id   AF-A0A6N8XLN6-F1
#
_cell.length_a   1.000
_cell.length_b   1.000
_cell.length_c   1.000
_cell.angle_alpha   90.00
_cell.angle_beta   90.00
_cell.angle_gamma   90.00
#
_symmetry.space_group_name_H-M   'P 1'
#
loop_
_entity.id
_entity.type
_entity.pdbx_description
1 polymer ?
#
loop_
_entity_poly.entity_id
_entity_poly.type
_entity_poly.pdbx_seq_one_letter_code
_entity_poly.pdbx_strand_id
1 'polypeptide(L)'
;MSDGELRRRIGATIRELRRSQRTIARTLAQEPFDPDAARAALATFREHMAANQASSHQAFVEILGRLTPEERRRFLDQMGSRKDRRGRHPARPDRSGP
;
A
#
# COMPACT_ATOMS: atom_id res chain seq x y z
N MET A 1 16.06 16.22 -1.71
CA MET A 1 14.62 16.04 -1.43
C MET A 1 14.40 16.12 0.07
N SER A 2 13.59 17.09 0.53
CA SER A 2 13.30 17.34 1.96
C SER A 2 12.33 16.28 2.53
N ASP A 3 12.35 16.08 3.84
CA ASP A 3 11.46 15.15 4.56
C ASP A 3 9.96 15.46 4.30
N GLY A 4 9.63 16.74 4.09
CA GLY A 4 8.30 17.19 3.69
C GLY A 4 7.91 16.85 2.25
N GLU A 5 8.86 16.73 1.33
CA GLU A 5 8.61 16.29 -0.05
C GLU A 5 8.38 14.78 -0.10
N LEU A 6 9.15 14.02 0.67
CA LEU A 6 8.96 12.58 0.84
C LEU A 6 7.57 12.26 1.40
N ARG A 7 7.15 12.93 2.49
CA ARG A 7 5.81 12.76 3.07
C ARG A 7 4.70 13.12 2.09
N ARG A 8 4.86 14.20 1.33
CA ARG A 8 3.89 14.60 0.30
C ARG A 8 3.79 13.58 -0.82
N ARG A 9 4.92 13.02 -1.28
CA ARG A 9 4.97 11.99 -2.32
C ARG A 9 4.30 10.69 -1.87
N ILE A 10 4.62 10.22 -0.65
CA ILE A 10 3.95 9.05 -0.04
C ILE A 10 2.44 9.30 0.12
N GLY A 11 2.04 10.49 0.55
CA GLY A 11 0.63 10.85 0.70
C GLY A 11 -0.14 10.87 -0.63
N ALA A 12 0.49 11.34 -1.71
CA ALA A 12 -0.10 11.34 -3.06
C ALA A 12 -0.32 9.92 -3.58
N THR A 13 0.72 9.09 -3.48
CA THR A 13 0.70 7.64 -3.76
C THR A 13 -0.48 6.93 -3.09
N ILE A 14 -0.68 7.15 -1.79
CA ILE A 14 -1.74 6.46 -1.03
C ILE A 14 -3.13 6.92 -1.49
N ARG A 15 -3.29 8.21 -1.79
CA ARG A 15 -4.56 8.73 -2.31
C ARG A 15 -4.90 8.14 -3.67
N GLU A 16 -3.89 8.03 -4.54
CA GLU A 16 -4.05 7.48 -5.89
C GLU A 16 -4.40 5.99 -5.85
N LEU A 17 -3.72 5.22 -5.00
CA LEU A 17 -4.06 3.81 -4.77
C LEU A 17 -5.51 3.62 -4.29
N ARG A 18 -5.95 4.45 -3.32
CA ARG A 18 -7.33 4.43 -2.83
C ARG A 18 -8.34 4.81 -3.90
N ARG A 19 -8.00 5.75 -4.79
CA ARG A 19 -8.85 6.13 -5.92
C ARG A 19 -9.01 4.97 -6.89
N SER A 20 -7.92 4.31 -7.27
CA SER A 20 -7.96 3.17 -8.19
C SER A 20 -8.70 1.97 -7.60
N GLN A 21 -8.58 1.71 -6.29
CA GLN A 21 -9.39 0.68 -5.61
C GLN A 21 -10.90 0.97 -5.66
N ARG A 22 -11.30 2.24 -5.49
CA ARG A 22 -12.72 2.64 -5.62
C ARG A 22 -13.22 2.48 -7.05
N THR A 23 -12.40 2.79 -8.05
CA THR A 23 -12.74 2.59 -9.45
C THR A 23 -12.98 1.11 -9.74
N ILE A 24 -12.06 0.22 -9.34
CA ILE A 24 -12.23 -1.23 -9.50
C ILE A 24 -13.54 -1.69 -8.83
N ALA A 25 -13.77 -1.31 -7.58
CA ALA A 25 -14.98 -1.71 -6.85
C ALA A 25 -16.26 -1.26 -7.57
N ARG A 26 -16.28 -0.05 -8.12
CA ARG A 26 -17.41 0.46 -8.89
C ARG A 26 -17.64 -0.33 -10.17
N THR A 27 -16.57 -0.64 -10.91
CA THR A 27 -16.67 -1.37 -12.18
C THR A 27 -17.09 -2.82 -11.97
N LEU A 28 -16.61 -3.46 -10.90
CA LEU A 28 -17.01 -4.84 -10.56
C LEU A 28 -18.45 -4.94 -10.05
N ALA A 29 -19.00 -3.87 -9.48
CA ALA A 29 -20.37 -3.82 -8.96
C ALA A 29 -21.40 -3.32 -9.98
N GLN A 30 -21.00 -3.03 -11.23
CA GLN A 30 -21.93 -2.59 -12.27
C GLN A 30 -22.80 -3.74 -12.77
N GLU A 31 -24.07 -3.43 -13.02
CA GLU A 31 -25.02 -4.31 -13.69
C GLU A 31 -25.59 -3.64 -14.96
N PRO A 32 -25.58 -4.33 -16.12
CA PRO A 32 -24.98 -5.65 -16.34
C PRO A 32 -23.46 -5.61 -16.18
N PHE A 33 -22.87 -6.75 -15.80
CA PHE A 33 -21.42 -6.86 -15.64
C PHE A 33 -20.72 -6.60 -16.97
N ASP A 34 -19.80 -5.62 -16.96
CA ASP A 34 -18.96 -5.28 -18.11
C ASP A 34 -17.52 -5.82 -17.90
N PRO A 35 -17.18 -6.98 -18.52
CA PRO A 35 -15.87 -7.59 -18.37
C PRO A 35 -14.73 -6.75 -18.97
N ASP A 36 -15.02 -5.92 -19.97
CA ASP A 36 -14.00 -5.11 -20.64
C ASP A 36 -13.67 -3.87 -19.83
N ALA A 37 -14.70 -3.22 -19.26
CA ALA A 37 -14.49 -2.16 -18.28
C ALA A 37 -13.71 -2.67 -17.06
N ALA A 38 -14.05 -3.86 -16.55
CA ALA A 38 -13.35 -4.46 -15.41
C ALA A 38 -11.86 -4.74 -15.73
N ARG A 39 -11.56 -5.30 -16.91
CA ARG A 39 -10.18 -5.51 -17.38
C ARG A 39 -9.42 -4.19 -17.50
N ALA A 40 -10.04 -3.16 -18.07
CA ALA A 40 -9.42 -1.84 -18.21
C ALA A 40 -9.10 -1.22 -16.84
N ALA A 41 -10.03 -1.27 -15.88
CA ALA A 41 -9.82 -0.78 -14.52
C ALA A 41 -8.66 -1.51 -13.80
N LEU A 42 -8.57 -2.84 -13.96
CA LEU A 42 -7.49 -3.64 -13.40
C LEU A 42 -6.13 -3.37 -14.08
N ALA A 43 -6.12 -3.15 -15.39
CA ALA A 43 -4.90 -2.79 -16.13
C ALA A 43 -4.33 -1.45 -15.65
N THR A 44 -5.18 -0.42 -15.59
CA THR A 44 -4.83 0.90 -15.05
C THR A 44 -4.32 0.81 -13.60
N PHE A 45 -4.96 -0.03 -12.77
CA PHE A 45 -4.47 -0.27 -11.41
C PHE A 45 -3.08 -0.89 -11.36
N ARG A 46 -2.77 -1.85 -12.23
CA ARG A 46 -1.44 -2.46 -12.32
C ARG A 46 -0.37 -1.44 -12.71
N GLU A 47 -0.67 -0.57 -13.67
CA GLU A 47 0.26 0.49 -14.09
C GLU A 47 0.57 1.46 -12.95
N HIS A 48 -0.46 1.94 -12.26
CA HIS A 48 -0.29 2.80 -11.09
C HIS A 48 0.46 2.09 -9.95
N MET A 49 0.20 0.81 -9.73
CA MET A 49 0.93 0.01 -8.73
C MET A 49 2.41 -0.14 -9.07
N ALA A 50 2.74 -0.45 -10.33
CA ALA A 50 4.12 -0.59 -10.79
C ALA A 50 4.89 0.73 -10.68
N ALA A 51 4.31 1.82 -11.18
CA ALA A 51 4.91 3.16 -11.09
C ALA A 51 5.12 3.57 -9.62
N ASN A 52 4.14 3.27 -8.77
CA ASN A 52 4.23 3.56 -7.36
C ASN A 52 5.30 2.73 -6.65
N GLN A 53 5.42 1.44 -6.97
CA GLN A 53 6.42 0.56 -6.38
C GLN A 53 7.83 1.03 -6.75
N ALA A 54 8.08 1.34 -8.02
CA ALA A 54 9.36 1.88 -8.48
C ALA A 54 9.73 3.19 -7.74
N SER A 55 8.79 4.13 -7.67
CA SER A 55 8.97 5.40 -6.95
C SER A 55 9.21 5.20 -5.45
N SER A 56 8.50 4.25 -4.83
CA SER A 56 8.63 3.97 -3.40
C SER A 56 9.97 3.33 -3.08
N HIS A 57 10.44 2.38 -3.91
CA HIS A 57 11.75 1.77 -3.77
C HIS A 57 12.87 2.80 -3.90
N GLN A 58 12.79 3.69 -4.89
CA GLN A 58 13.79 4.76 -5.05
C GLN A 58 13.83 5.67 -3.82
N ALA A 59 12.67 6.16 -3.37
CA ALA A 59 12.59 7.00 -2.18
C ALA A 59 13.14 6.28 -0.93
N PHE A 60 12.89 4.98 -0.81
CA PHE A 60 13.39 4.16 0.28
C PHE A 60 14.92 4.07 0.28
N VAL A 61 15.55 3.81 -0.87
CA VAL A 61 17.02 3.79 -1.01
C VAL A 61 17.61 5.17 -0.68
N GLU A 62 17.00 6.25 -1.15
CA GLU A 62 17.44 7.62 -0.84
C GLU A 62 17.40 7.93 0.66
N ILE A 63 16.38 7.47 1.38
CA ILE A 63 16.29 7.62 2.84
C ILE A 63 17.43 6.83 3.49
N LEU A 64 17.57 5.55 3.16
CA LEU A 64 18.60 4.69 3.76
C LEU A 64 20.01 5.23 3.52
N GLY A 65 20.26 5.83 2.36
CA GLY A 65 21.54 6.46 2.01
C GLY A 65 21.90 7.68 2.86
N ARG A 66 20.92 8.31 3.54
CA ARG A 66 21.14 9.46 4.43
C ARG A 66 21.30 9.08 5.90
N LEU A 67 21.00 7.84 6.24
CA LEU A 67 21.12 7.33 7.61
C LEU A 67 22.52 6.80 7.89
N THR A 68 23.00 7.00 9.12
CA THR A 68 24.20 6.28 9.60
C THR A 68 23.94 4.77 9.67
N PRO A 69 24.98 3.93 9.78
CA PRO A 69 24.81 2.49 9.97
C PRO A 69 23.89 2.12 11.15
N GLU A 70 23.98 2.84 12.27
CA GLU A 70 23.19 2.62 13.49
C GLU A 70 21.72 3.04 13.29
N GLU A 71 21.50 4.18 12.64
CA GLU A 71 20.16 4.66 12.30
C GLU A 71 19.46 3.73 11.32
N ARG A 72 20.21 3.23 10.33
CA ARG A 72 19.73 2.22 9.37
C ARG A 72 19.32 0.93 10.08
N ARG A 73 20.12 0.44 11.04
CA ARG A 73 19.78 -0.74 11.85
C ARG A 73 18.46 -0.53 12.60
N ARG A 74 18.33 0.58 13.33
CA ARG A 74 17.10 0.93 14.06
C ARG A 74 15.87 1.03 13.16
N PHE A 75 16.05 1.58 11.95
CA PHE A 75 14.97 1.68 10.97
C PHE A 75 14.53 0.30 10.45
N LEU A 76 15.47 -0.61 10.19
CA LEU A 76 15.18 -1.99 9.78
C LEU A 76 14.45 -2.77 10.89
N ASP A 77 14.87 -2.64 12.15
CA ASP A 77 14.25 -3.30 13.30
C ASP A 77 12.78 -2.90 13.48
N GLN A 78 12.47 -1.61 13.26
CA GLN A 78 11.09 -1.09 13.32
C GLN A 78 10.20 -1.60 12.17
N MET A 79 10.77 -1.85 10.99
CA MET A 79 10.02 -2.45 9.88
C MET A 79 9.75 -3.95 10.10
N GLY A 80 10.73 -4.70 10.62
CA GLY A 80 10.55 -6.13 10.95
C GLY A 80 9.45 -6.35 12.00
N SER A 81 9.48 -5.56 13.08
CA SER A 81 8.54 -5.70 14.22
C SER A 81 7.06 -5.45 13.89
N ARG A 82 6.74 -4.76 12.78
CA ARG A 82 5.34 -4.54 12.38
C ARG A 82 4.70 -5.78 11.73
N LYS A 83 5.52 -6.72 11.23
CA LYS A 83 5.02 -7.97 10.64
C LYS A 83 4.54 -8.95 11.71
N ASP A 84 5.21 -8.98 12.86
CA ASP A 84 4.89 -9.90 13.96
C ASP A 84 3.60 -9.52 14.72
N ARG A 85 3.23 -8.23 14.74
CA ARG A 85 2.00 -7.78 15.42
C ARG A 85 0.71 -8.06 14.64
N ARG A 86 0.76 -8.38 13.34
CA ARG A 86 -0.45 -8.73 12.56
C ARG A 86 -0.86 -10.21 12.69
N GLY A 87 -0.06 -11.04 13.35
CA GLY A 87 -0.38 -12.46 13.60
C GLY A 87 -1.16 -12.73 14.89
N ARG A 88 -1.42 -11.71 15.73
CA ARG A 88 -2.11 -11.88 17.02
C ARG A 88 -3.46 -11.16 17.02
N HIS A 89 -4.36 -11.56 16.12
CA HIS A 89 -5.78 -11.29 16.32
C HIS A 89 -6.32 -12.45 17.17
N PRO A 90 -6.73 -12.24 18.44
CA PRO A 90 -7.41 -13.30 19.17
C PRO A 90 -8.68 -13.67 18.41
N ALA A 91 -8.83 -14.97 18.13
CA ALA A 91 -10.04 -15.52 17.57
C ALA A 91 -11.23 -15.03 18.42
N ARG A 92 -12.22 -14.40 17.78
CA ARG A 92 -13.46 -14.04 18.47
C ARG A 92 -14.13 -15.35 18.90
N PRO A 93 -14.54 -15.52 20.16
CA PRO A 93 -15.31 -16.69 20.55
C PRO A 93 -16.64 -16.65 19.79
N ASP A 94 -16.87 -17.75 19.07
CA ASP A 94 -18.14 -18.14 18.47
C ASP A 94 -19.25 -18.00 19.53
N ARG A 95 -20.18 -17.08 19.30
CA ARG A 95 -21.45 -17.01 20.03
C ARG A 95 -22.52 -17.64 19.14
N SER A 96 -22.50 -18.97 19.09
CA SER A 96 -23.65 -19.79 18.72
C SER A 96 -24.25 -20.30 20.02
N GLY A 97 -25.35 -19.69 20.44
CA GLY A 97 -26.14 -20.15 21.58
C GLY A 97 -27.07 -21.31 21.19
N PRO A 98 -27.77 -21.90 22.16
CA PRO A 98 -29.17 -22.25 22.04
C PRO A 98 -30.08 -21.05 22.41
#